data_AF-A0A954IT31-F1
#
_entry.id   AF-A0A954IT31-F1
#
_cell.length_a   1.000
_cell.length_b   1.000
_cell.length_c   1.000
_cell.angle_alpha   90.00
_cell.angle_beta   90.00
_cell.angle_gamma   90.00
#
_symmetry.space_group_name_H-M   'P 1'
#
loop_
_entity.id
_entity.type
_entity.pdbx_description
1 polymer ?
#
loop_
_entity_poly.entity_id
_entity_poly.type
_entity_poly.pdbx_seq_one_letter_code
_entity_poly.pdbx_strand_id
1 'polypeptide(L)'
;ATESGETLGEAGGLLQMSDAQLGNLGRSGSFVGISDAALDPHDPHRVDQAYANTEMAHPLRSNKFPFEIELLVNGNPVRLDFKDIPAVNGQGLLRSECKLQVSKGDRVAIKVRSNYLVPSPKNQQINVVDKAANRVGMRLLIDGFNSLGQKRSLLDDGRLWVLEQGENYKIDGYYVPLADPTPGGKNYKHIPFKIVDVDKSVAARESFTDQIGLISFAFFENAGRGVAFGEDGQNITEEKLKPVSFLRGRCLAVFHIRYVEAE
;
A
#
# COMPACT_ATOMS: atom_id res chain seq x y z
N ALA A 1 7.24 29.95 -55.14
CA ALA A 1 6.41 29.24 -54.17
C ALA A 1 7.31 28.23 -53.48
N THR A 2 7.73 28.54 -52.26
CA THR A 2 8.56 27.68 -51.41
C THR A 2 7.65 27.17 -50.31
N GLU A 3 7.29 25.90 -50.38
CA GLU A 3 6.47 25.23 -49.37
C GLU A 3 7.30 25.09 -48.08
N SER A 4 6.90 25.82 -47.05
CA SER A 4 7.36 25.64 -45.68
C SER A 4 6.75 24.36 -45.13
N GLY A 5 7.57 23.32 -44.94
CA GLY A 5 7.18 22.13 -44.21
C GLY A 5 6.82 22.48 -42.77
N GLU A 6 5.56 22.29 -42.39
CA GLU A 6 5.11 22.29 -41.00
C GLU A 6 5.77 21.12 -40.28
N THR A 7 6.69 21.44 -39.37
CA THR A 7 7.19 20.48 -38.38
C THR A 7 6.06 20.18 -37.40
N LEU A 8 5.44 19.01 -37.52
CA LEU A 8 4.53 18.47 -36.51
C LEU A 8 5.29 18.40 -35.18
N GLY A 9 4.88 19.22 -34.20
CA GLY A 9 5.48 19.22 -32.87
C GLY A 9 5.29 17.86 -32.20
N GLU A 10 6.39 17.23 -31.79
CA GLU A 10 6.35 16.04 -30.96
C GLU A 10 5.78 16.41 -29.58
N ALA A 11 4.60 15.87 -29.27
CA ALA A 11 4.01 15.94 -27.93
C ALA A 11 4.72 14.96 -26.98
N GLY A 12 5.96 15.27 -26.62
CA GLY A 12 6.74 14.56 -25.59
C GLY A 12 6.34 14.99 -24.18
N GLY A 13 5.10 14.71 -23.77
CA GLY A 13 4.65 14.94 -22.40
C GLY A 13 5.03 13.79 -21.49
N LEU A 14 6.07 13.95 -20.66
CA LEU A 14 6.38 13.00 -19.59
C LEU A 14 5.27 13.09 -18.52
N LEU A 15 4.38 12.10 -18.48
CA LEU A 15 3.36 12.01 -17.44
C LEU A 15 4.06 11.61 -16.13
N GLN A 16 4.14 12.54 -15.17
CA GLN A 16 4.80 12.29 -13.88
C GLN A 16 4.02 11.25 -13.07
N MET A 17 4.73 10.22 -12.63
CA MET A 17 4.17 9.15 -11.82
C MET A 17 4.43 9.42 -10.33
N SER A 18 3.39 9.36 -9.50
CA SER A 18 3.50 9.32 -8.03
C SER A 18 4.23 8.06 -7.57
N ASP A 19 4.79 8.08 -6.36
CA ASP A 19 5.47 6.92 -5.77
C ASP A 19 4.55 5.68 -5.69
N ALA A 20 3.25 5.90 -5.47
CA ALA A 20 2.24 4.85 -5.47
C ALA A 20 1.82 4.41 -6.88
N GLN A 21 1.93 5.28 -7.90
CA GLN A 21 1.81 4.91 -9.30
C GLN A 21 2.96 4.00 -9.75
N LEU A 22 4.19 4.22 -9.27
CA LEU A 22 5.29 3.26 -9.46
C LEU A 22 4.95 1.90 -8.82
N GLY A 23 4.31 1.93 -7.66
CA GLY A 23 3.70 0.76 -7.03
C GLY A 23 2.70 0.01 -7.92
N ASN A 24 1.85 0.73 -8.66
CA ASN A 24 0.90 0.10 -9.57
C ASN A 24 1.59 -0.63 -10.73
N LEU A 25 2.86 -0.32 -11.02
CA LEU A 25 3.72 -1.06 -11.96
C LEU A 25 4.36 -2.32 -11.32
N GLY A 26 3.98 -2.68 -10.09
CA GLY A 26 4.50 -3.83 -9.37
C GLY A 26 5.90 -3.62 -8.76
N ARG A 27 6.34 -2.36 -8.65
CA ARG A 27 7.66 -2.00 -8.11
C ARG A 27 7.58 -1.76 -6.59
N SER A 28 8.53 -2.35 -5.85
CA SER A 28 8.63 -2.19 -4.39
C SER A 28 9.71 -1.17 -4.05
N GLY A 29 9.43 -0.19 -3.20
CA GLY A 29 10.37 0.84 -2.76
C GLY A 29 10.00 1.46 -1.41
N SER A 30 11.00 2.00 -0.72
CA SER A 30 10.82 2.75 0.53
C SER A 30 11.23 4.20 0.32
N PHE A 31 10.36 5.12 0.72
CA PHE A 31 10.52 6.57 0.60
C PHE A 31 10.62 7.25 1.98
N VAL A 32 10.77 6.44 3.03
CA VAL A 32 10.99 6.88 4.40
C VAL A 32 12.30 7.69 4.50
N GLY A 33 12.22 8.88 5.10
CA GLY A 33 13.38 9.76 5.29
C GLY A 33 13.68 10.71 4.13
N ILE A 34 12.95 10.61 3.02
CA ILE A 34 13.01 11.59 1.92
C ILE A 34 12.13 12.78 2.32
N SER A 35 12.75 13.94 2.54
CA SER A 35 12.06 15.17 2.93
C SER A 35 11.37 15.81 1.73
N ASP A 36 10.05 16.06 1.81
CA ASP A 36 9.30 16.80 0.78
C ASP A 36 9.83 18.24 0.57
N ALA A 37 10.44 18.84 1.59
CA ALA A 37 10.99 20.20 1.49
C ALA A 37 12.19 20.33 0.52
N ALA A 38 12.70 19.22 0.01
CA ALA A 38 13.89 19.23 -0.85
C ALA A 38 13.57 19.32 -2.35
N LEU A 39 12.36 18.96 -2.81
CA LEU A 39 12.10 18.80 -4.24
C LEU A 39 10.64 19.13 -4.60
N ASP A 40 10.46 20.06 -5.55
CA ASP A 40 9.20 20.34 -6.23
C ASP A 40 8.57 19.01 -6.71
N PRO A 41 7.27 18.72 -6.51
CA PRO A 41 6.64 17.55 -7.14
C PRO A 41 6.82 17.51 -8.66
N HIS A 42 7.14 18.65 -9.29
CA HIS A 42 7.48 18.76 -10.70
C HIS A 42 8.96 18.50 -11.04
N ASP A 43 9.82 18.24 -10.06
CA ASP A 43 11.25 18.00 -10.29
C ASP A 43 11.49 16.63 -10.96
N PRO A 44 12.06 16.56 -12.18
CA PRO A 44 12.44 15.30 -12.83
C PRO A 44 13.34 14.41 -11.97
N HIS A 45 14.18 15.00 -11.11
CA HIS A 45 15.04 14.25 -10.20
C HIS A 45 14.25 13.43 -9.17
N ARG A 46 13.01 13.84 -8.85
CA ARG A 46 12.12 13.08 -7.97
C ARG A 46 11.69 11.76 -8.62
N VAL A 47 11.39 11.78 -9.92
CA VAL A 47 11.00 10.57 -10.67
C VAL A 47 12.18 9.61 -10.72
N ASP A 48 13.36 10.09 -11.10
CA ASP A 48 14.58 9.28 -11.15
C ASP A 48 14.92 8.70 -9.77
N GLN A 49 14.81 9.50 -8.71
CA GLN A 49 15.02 9.04 -7.34
C GLN A 49 13.99 7.99 -6.93
N ALA A 50 12.72 8.16 -7.28
CA ALA A 50 11.68 7.19 -6.98
C ALA A 50 11.92 5.87 -7.73
N TYR A 51 12.31 5.92 -9.01
CA TYR A 51 12.76 4.74 -9.77
C TYR A 51 13.97 4.08 -9.11
N ALA A 52 15.02 4.83 -8.78
CA ALA A 52 16.20 4.31 -8.11
C ALA A 52 15.84 3.64 -6.76
N ASN A 53 14.92 4.22 -6.00
CA ASN A 53 14.44 3.64 -4.74
C ASN A 53 13.71 2.32 -4.95
N THR A 54 13.03 2.13 -6.09
CA THR A 54 12.39 0.85 -6.42
C THR A 54 13.34 -0.22 -6.93
N GLU A 55 14.57 0.16 -7.27
CA GLU A 55 15.64 -0.73 -7.72
C GLU A 55 16.54 -1.19 -6.57
N MET A 56 16.32 -0.67 -5.36
CA MET A 56 16.99 -1.12 -4.15
C MET A 56 16.46 -2.49 -3.67
N ALA A 57 17.16 -3.07 -2.69
CA ALA A 57 16.69 -4.26 -1.99
C ALA A 57 15.26 -4.08 -1.45
N HIS A 58 14.48 -5.16 -1.44
CA HIS A 58 13.08 -5.12 -1.02
C HIS A 58 12.93 -4.46 0.37
N PRO A 59 11.96 -3.53 0.59
CA PRO A 59 11.83 -2.79 1.84
C PRO A 59 11.82 -3.68 3.10
N LEU A 60 11.14 -4.83 3.04
CA LEU A 60 11.08 -5.81 4.14
C LEU A 60 12.42 -6.46 4.52
N ARG A 61 13.48 -6.32 3.72
CA ARG A 61 14.84 -6.77 4.09
C ARG A 61 15.56 -5.75 4.98
N SER A 62 15.12 -4.49 4.99
CA SER A 62 15.78 -3.43 5.73
C SER A 62 15.35 -3.40 7.19
N ASN A 63 16.31 -3.47 8.11
CA ASN A 63 16.06 -3.27 9.54
C ASN A 63 15.66 -1.81 9.89
N LYS A 64 15.83 -0.88 8.95
CA LYS A 64 15.38 0.52 9.09
C LYS A 64 13.94 0.72 8.60
N PHE A 65 13.31 -0.32 8.05
CA PHE A 65 11.93 -0.24 7.60
C PHE A 65 10.99 -0.13 8.81
N PRO A 66 10.16 0.92 8.93
CA PRO A 66 9.44 1.21 10.17
C PRO A 66 8.13 0.41 10.32
N PHE A 67 7.83 -0.51 9.40
CA PHE A 67 6.62 -1.33 9.42
C PHE A 67 6.99 -2.80 9.58
N GLU A 68 6.52 -3.41 10.66
CA GLU A 68 6.66 -4.85 10.89
C GLU A 68 5.50 -5.57 10.21
N ILE A 69 5.83 -6.50 9.31
CA ILE A 69 4.86 -7.30 8.56
C ILE A 69 5.13 -8.77 8.84
N GLU A 70 4.16 -9.45 9.45
CA GLU A 70 4.16 -10.90 9.67
C GLU A 70 3.01 -11.51 8.87
N LEU A 71 3.32 -12.50 8.03
CA LEU A 71 2.32 -13.30 7.36
C LEU A 71 2.07 -14.57 8.15
N LEU A 72 0.81 -14.96 8.26
CA LEU A 72 0.37 -16.19 8.87
C LEU A 72 -0.31 -17.05 7.81
N VAL A 73 0.10 -18.30 7.69
CA VAL A 73 -0.58 -19.33 6.88
C VAL A 73 -1.14 -20.37 7.83
N ASN A 74 -2.47 -20.57 7.77
CA ASN A 74 -3.21 -21.44 8.68
C ASN A 74 -2.95 -21.13 10.16
N GLY A 75 -2.73 -19.85 10.48
CA GLY A 75 -2.45 -19.36 11.84
C GLY A 75 -0.99 -19.39 12.27
N ASN A 76 -0.09 -19.97 11.46
CA ASN A 76 1.33 -20.07 11.79
C ASN A 76 2.16 -19.02 11.04
N PRO A 77 3.10 -18.32 11.70
CA PRO A 77 4.04 -17.43 11.03
C PRO A 77 4.81 -18.16 9.94
N VAL A 78 4.95 -17.51 8.78
CA VAL A 78 5.73 -18.04 7.66
C VAL A 78 6.87 -17.11 7.31
N ARG A 79 7.96 -17.72 6.85
CA ARG A 79 9.12 -16.98 6.35
C ARG A 79 8.87 -16.54 4.92
N LEU A 80 9.25 -15.30 4.63
CA LEU A 80 9.27 -14.76 3.27
C LEU A 80 10.56 -15.14 2.56
N ASP A 81 10.44 -15.62 1.34
CA ASP A 81 11.57 -15.89 0.46
C ASP A 81 11.86 -14.65 -0.36
N PHE A 82 13.14 -14.29 -0.48
CA PHE A 82 13.51 -13.13 -1.28
C PHE A 82 14.47 -13.55 -2.38
N LYS A 83 14.13 -13.24 -3.63
CA LYS A 83 14.95 -13.52 -4.81
C LYS A 83 15.42 -12.23 -5.44
N ASP A 84 16.73 -12.08 -5.56
CA ASP A 84 17.31 -10.94 -6.28
C ASP A 84 17.30 -11.22 -7.78
N ILE A 85 16.87 -10.23 -8.55
CA ILE A 85 16.72 -10.26 -10.00
C ILE A 85 17.76 -9.29 -10.58
N PRO A 86 18.67 -9.78 -11.43
CA PRO A 86 19.61 -8.93 -12.14
C PRO A 86 18.88 -7.86 -12.97
N ALA A 87 19.42 -6.64 -12.98
CA ALA A 87 18.95 -5.62 -13.91
C ALA A 87 19.14 -6.08 -15.37
N VAL A 88 18.16 -5.78 -16.22
CA VAL A 88 18.08 -6.26 -17.62
C VAL A 88 19.28 -5.84 -18.47
N ASN A 89 19.98 -4.79 -18.08
CA ASN A 89 21.11 -4.18 -18.79
C ASN A 89 22.49 -4.54 -18.18
N GLY A 90 22.58 -5.43 -17.20
CA GLY A 90 23.85 -5.85 -16.58
C GLY A 90 24.60 -4.77 -15.80
N GLN A 91 24.09 -3.54 -15.80
CA GLN A 91 24.57 -2.38 -15.05
C GLN A 91 23.39 -1.80 -14.27
N GLY A 92 23.13 -2.34 -13.08
CA GLY A 92 22.02 -1.84 -12.27
C GLY A 92 21.77 -2.64 -11.01
N LEU A 93 21.16 -1.96 -10.04
CA LEU A 93 20.80 -2.48 -8.72
C LEU A 93 19.83 -3.66 -8.83
N LEU A 94 19.97 -4.63 -7.94
CA LEU A 94 19.18 -5.85 -7.89
C LEU A 94 17.75 -5.53 -7.47
N ARG A 95 16.77 -5.68 -8.37
CA ARG A 95 15.36 -5.72 -7.96
C ARG A 95 15.15 -6.99 -7.14
N SER A 96 14.54 -6.89 -5.97
CA SER A 96 14.29 -8.05 -5.12
C SER A 96 12.81 -8.40 -5.13
N GLU A 97 12.47 -9.61 -5.56
CA GLU A 97 11.13 -10.19 -5.41
C GLU A 97 10.97 -10.80 -4.03
N CYS A 98 9.82 -10.54 -3.39
CA CYS A 98 9.41 -11.20 -2.17
C CYS A 98 8.33 -12.25 -2.50
N LYS A 99 8.55 -13.49 -2.06
CA LYS A 99 7.66 -14.62 -2.31
C LYS A 99 7.11 -15.19 -1.01
N LEU A 100 5.84 -15.59 -1.08
CA LEU A 100 5.13 -16.31 -0.06
C LEU A 100 4.73 -17.68 -0.64
N GLN A 101 5.21 -18.76 -0.03
CA GLN A 101 4.79 -20.12 -0.40
C GLN A 101 3.43 -20.43 0.24
N VAL A 102 2.46 -20.86 -0.56
CA VAL A 102 1.13 -21.26 -0.10
C VAL A 102 0.61 -22.46 -0.87
N SER A 103 -0.33 -23.19 -0.27
CA SER A 103 -1.08 -24.27 -0.90
C SER A 103 -2.54 -23.90 -1.09
N LYS A 104 -3.19 -24.52 -2.07
CA LYS A 104 -4.64 -24.41 -2.24
C LYS A 104 -5.38 -24.77 -0.95
N GLY A 105 -6.31 -23.91 -0.55
CA GLY A 105 -7.11 -24.08 0.66
C GLY A 105 -6.54 -23.37 1.88
N ASP A 106 -5.28 -22.94 1.84
CA ASP A 106 -4.65 -22.20 2.92
C ASP A 106 -5.41 -20.92 3.24
N ARG A 107 -5.45 -20.60 4.53
CA ARG A 107 -5.96 -19.33 5.06
C ARG A 107 -4.81 -18.41 5.36
N VAL A 108 -4.84 -17.22 4.80
CA VAL A 108 -3.79 -16.22 4.98
C VAL A 108 -4.28 -15.12 5.92
N ALA A 109 -3.43 -14.72 6.87
CA ALA A 109 -3.64 -13.53 7.66
C ALA A 109 -2.38 -12.67 7.65
N ILE A 110 -2.57 -11.36 7.71
CA ILE A 110 -1.51 -10.37 7.66
C ILE A 110 -1.53 -9.63 8.99
N LYS A 111 -0.44 -9.71 9.73
CA LYS A 111 -0.20 -8.88 10.91
C LYS A 111 0.67 -7.71 10.52
N VAL A 112 0.24 -6.53 10.92
CA VAL A 112 0.95 -5.28 10.65
C VAL A 112 1.08 -4.50 11.95
N ARG A 113 2.28 -3.99 12.20
CA ARG A 113 2.55 -3.03 13.26
C ARG A 113 3.34 -1.86 12.69
N SER A 114 2.90 -0.64 13.00
CA SER A 114 3.60 0.57 12.62
C SER A 114 4.46 1.07 13.78
N ASN A 115 5.77 1.14 13.57
CA ASN A 115 6.71 1.82 14.47
C ASN A 115 7.11 3.20 13.92
N TYR A 116 6.47 3.66 12.85
CA TYR A 116 6.78 4.92 12.21
C TYR A 116 6.48 6.10 13.14
N LEU A 117 7.49 6.93 13.39
CA LEU A 117 7.37 8.20 14.08
C LEU A 117 7.27 9.29 13.03
N VAL A 118 6.15 10.01 13.02
CA VAL A 118 6.04 11.22 12.18
C VAL A 118 7.00 12.27 12.75
N PRO A 119 7.97 12.77 11.96
CA PRO A 119 8.89 13.78 12.43
C PRO A 119 8.11 15.03 12.85
N SER A 120 8.15 15.38 14.13
CA SER A 120 7.57 16.65 14.59
C SER A 120 8.34 17.82 13.97
N PRO A 121 7.68 18.85 13.40
CA PRO A 121 8.36 20.04 12.94
C PRO A 121 9.17 20.63 14.10
N LYS A 122 10.48 20.83 13.90
CA LYS A 122 11.49 21.16 14.94
C LYS A 122 11.22 22.44 15.77
N ASN A 123 10.13 23.17 15.53
CA ASN A 123 9.84 24.46 16.15
C ASN A 123 8.55 24.52 16.99
N GLN A 124 7.85 23.41 17.26
CA GLN A 124 6.71 23.43 18.19
C GLN A 124 7.12 22.97 19.59
N GLN A 125 7.58 23.91 20.42
CA GLN A 125 7.71 23.77 21.87
C GLN A 125 6.33 23.72 22.55
N ILE A 126 5.49 22.74 22.24
CA ILE A 126 4.28 22.47 23.05
C ILE A 126 4.13 20.95 23.19
N ASN A 127 4.25 20.48 24.43
CA ASN A 127 4.09 19.08 24.86
C ASN A 127 2.63 18.60 24.79
N VAL A 128 1.98 18.74 23.64
CA VAL A 128 0.76 18.00 23.33
C VAL A 128 1.10 17.12 22.14
N VAL A 129 1.50 15.89 22.42
CA VAL A 129 1.62 14.86 21.39
C VAL A 129 0.20 14.60 20.89
N ASP A 130 -0.17 15.24 19.77
CA ASP A 130 -1.40 14.90 19.08
C ASP A 130 -1.25 13.45 18.60
N LYS A 131 -1.93 12.50 19.27
CA LYS A 131 -1.91 11.09 18.88
C LYS A 131 -2.36 10.90 17.42
N ALA A 132 -3.20 11.81 16.90
CA ALA A 132 -3.63 11.75 15.49
C ALA A 132 -2.48 12.04 14.51
N ALA A 133 -1.41 12.71 14.93
CA ALA A 133 -0.24 12.95 14.12
C ALA A 133 0.61 11.68 13.90
N ASN A 134 0.45 10.63 14.72
CA ASN A 134 1.23 9.39 14.63
C ASN A 134 0.49 8.26 13.89
N ARG A 135 -0.50 8.62 13.06
CA ARG A 135 -1.27 7.67 12.26
C ARG A 135 -0.61 7.44 10.91
N VAL A 136 -0.64 6.19 10.46
CA VAL A 136 -0.23 5.81 9.11
C VAL A 136 -1.41 5.21 8.38
N GLY A 137 -1.65 5.70 7.17
CA GLY A 137 -2.63 5.13 6.27
C GLY A 137 -1.99 3.95 5.55
N MET A 138 -2.60 2.77 5.59
CA MET A 138 -2.15 1.60 4.85
C MET A 138 -3.21 1.16 3.87
N ARG A 139 -2.83 1.06 2.60
CA ARG A 139 -3.64 0.41 1.57
C ARG A 139 -3.14 -1.02 1.40
N LEU A 140 -4.05 -1.98 1.48
CA LEU A 140 -3.78 -3.39 1.28
C LEU A 140 -4.66 -3.91 0.15
N LEU A 141 -4.02 -4.32 -0.94
CA LEU A 141 -4.67 -4.93 -2.10
C LEU A 141 -4.28 -6.40 -2.19
N ILE A 142 -5.26 -7.27 -2.41
CA ILE A 142 -5.06 -8.69 -2.74
C ILE A 142 -5.54 -8.89 -4.17
N ASP A 143 -4.63 -9.25 -5.07
CA ASP A 143 -4.87 -9.36 -6.51
C ASP A 143 -5.46 -8.08 -7.13
N GLY A 144 -5.07 -6.91 -6.61
CA GLY A 144 -5.59 -5.61 -7.02
C GLY A 144 -6.94 -5.21 -6.42
N PHE A 145 -7.53 -6.04 -5.56
CA PHE A 145 -8.76 -5.73 -4.84
C PHE A 145 -8.45 -5.20 -3.45
N ASN A 146 -9.05 -4.06 -3.11
CA ASN A 146 -8.89 -3.46 -1.79
C ASN A 146 -9.53 -4.35 -0.70
N SER A 147 -8.74 -4.64 0.33
CA SER A 147 -9.19 -5.41 1.52
C SER A 147 -10.38 -4.76 2.24
N LEU A 148 -10.60 -3.46 2.09
CA LEU A 148 -11.80 -2.75 2.51
C LEU A 148 -12.74 -2.56 1.30
N GLY A 149 -13.85 -3.31 1.30
CA GLY A 149 -14.89 -3.22 0.29
C GLY A 149 -14.78 -4.21 -0.87
N GLN A 150 -13.66 -4.92 -1.02
CA GLN A 150 -13.43 -5.88 -2.11
C GLN A 150 -13.70 -5.26 -3.49
N LYS A 151 -13.27 -4.00 -3.67
CA LYS A 151 -13.36 -3.30 -4.95
C LYS A 151 -11.98 -3.24 -5.59
N ARG A 152 -11.93 -3.40 -6.91
CA ARG A 152 -10.73 -3.11 -7.68
C ARG A 152 -10.31 -1.67 -7.40
N SER A 153 -9.04 -1.47 -7.12
CA SER A 153 -8.52 -0.13 -6.81
C SER A 153 -7.05 -0.05 -7.17
N LEU A 154 -6.61 1.15 -7.54
CA LEU A 154 -5.19 1.45 -7.58
C LEU A 154 -4.66 1.68 -6.15
N LEU A 155 -3.35 1.55 -5.99
CA LEU A 155 -2.67 1.89 -4.74
C LEU A 155 -2.80 3.37 -4.38
N ASP A 156 -3.32 4.22 -5.25
CA ASP A 156 -3.60 5.64 -4.99
C ASP A 156 -5.06 5.95 -4.62
N ASP A 157 -6.01 5.10 -4.98
CA ASP A 157 -7.44 5.43 -4.90
C ASP A 157 -8.24 4.58 -3.91
N GLY A 158 -7.74 3.39 -3.52
CA GLY A 158 -8.48 2.49 -2.63
C GLY A 158 -8.78 3.01 -1.22
N ARG A 159 -9.59 2.32 -0.43
CA ARG A 159 -9.75 2.68 1.00
C ARG A 159 -8.49 2.37 1.82
N LEU A 160 -8.27 3.11 2.90
CA LEU A 160 -7.11 3.00 3.78
C LEU A 160 -7.51 2.37 5.13
N TRP A 161 -6.68 1.45 5.61
CA TRP A 161 -6.57 1.14 7.03
C TRP A 161 -5.85 2.28 7.72
N VAL A 162 -6.33 2.71 8.88
CA VAL A 162 -5.62 3.69 9.71
C VAL A 162 -4.94 2.95 10.85
N LEU A 163 -3.61 2.93 10.80
CA LEU A 163 -2.77 2.26 11.77
C LEU A 163 -2.28 3.29 12.79
N GLU A 164 -2.61 3.06 14.05
CA GLU A 164 -2.04 3.77 15.19
C GLU A 164 -0.64 3.22 15.48
N GLN A 165 0.25 4.09 15.94
CA GLN A 165 1.62 3.71 16.26
C GLN A 165 1.67 2.70 17.42
N GLY A 166 2.50 1.67 17.27
CA GLY A 166 2.77 0.67 18.31
C GLY A 166 1.70 -0.42 18.43
N GLU A 167 0.53 -0.22 17.83
CA GLU A 167 -0.59 -1.16 17.84
C GLU A 167 -0.39 -2.30 16.82
N ASN A 168 -0.95 -3.46 17.15
CA ASN A 168 -0.90 -4.65 16.29
C ASN A 168 -2.25 -4.85 15.61
N TYR A 169 -2.23 -4.90 14.29
CA TYR A 169 -3.41 -5.13 13.47
C TYR A 169 -3.32 -6.49 12.82
N LYS A 170 -4.39 -7.29 12.90
CA LYS A 170 -4.52 -8.54 12.16
C LYS A 170 -5.61 -8.37 11.10
N ILE A 171 -5.25 -8.52 9.83
CA ILE A 171 -6.15 -8.45 8.68
C ILE A 171 -6.15 -9.82 8.01
N ASP A 172 -7.26 -10.55 8.11
CA ASP A 172 -7.39 -11.94 7.66
C ASP A 172 -8.51 -12.14 6.63
N GLY A 173 -8.99 -11.06 6.02
CA GLY A 173 -10.00 -11.12 4.98
C GLY A 173 -10.39 -9.77 4.40
N TYR A 174 -11.31 -9.82 3.44
CA TYR A 174 -12.01 -8.65 2.93
C TYR A 174 -13.13 -8.25 3.89
N TYR A 175 -13.32 -6.94 4.04
CA TYR A 175 -14.39 -6.36 4.84
C TYR A 175 -15.33 -5.59 3.92
N VAL A 176 -16.42 -6.24 3.51
CA VAL A 176 -17.36 -5.70 2.52
C VAL A 176 -18.54 -5.05 3.24
N PRO A 177 -18.87 -3.76 3.00
CA PRO A 177 -20.05 -3.13 3.60
C PRO A 177 -21.32 -3.95 3.32
N LEU A 178 -22.16 -4.12 4.33
CA LEU A 178 -23.50 -4.70 4.14
C LEU A 178 -24.43 -3.65 3.51
N ALA A 179 -25.32 -4.10 2.63
CA ALA A 179 -26.33 -3.22 2.03
C ALA A 179 -27.29 -2.64 3.08
N ASP A 180 -27.69 -3.48 4.05
CA ASP A 180 -28.60 -3.12 5.14
C ASP A 180 -27.88 -3.29 6.49
N PRO A 181 -27.06 -2.31 6.93
CA PRO A 181 -26.39 -2.40 8.23
C PRO A 181 -27.42 -2.30 9.36
N THR A 182 -27.40 -3.28 10.27
CA THR A 182 -28.27 -3.23 11.46
C THR A 182 -27.68 -2.25 12.46
N PRO A 183 -28.45 -1.29 13.00
CA PRO A 183 -27.99 -0.44 14.10
C PRO A 183 -27.49 -1.31 15.27
N GLY A 184 -26.27 -1.07 15.75
CA GLY A 184 -25.67 -1.91 16.79
C GLY A 184 -25.17 -3.29 16.33
N GLY A 185 -25.44 -3.72 15.09
CA GLY A 185 -24.95 -4.96 14.48
C GLY A 185 -23.65 -4.81 13.66
N LYS A 186 -23.25 -5.88 12.96
CA LYS A 186 -22.08 -5.85 12.06
C LYS A 186 -22.38 -4.94 10.87
N ASN A 187 -21.45 -4.04 10.54
CA ASN A 187 -21.57 -3.16 9.37
C ASN A 187 -20.90 -3.75 8.12
N TYR A 188 -20.13 -4.82 8.31
CA TYR A 188 -19.33 -5.44 7.27
C TYR A 188 -19.48 -6.95 7.28
N LYS A 189 -19.57 -7.54 6.09
CA LYS A 189 -19.33 -8.96 5.85
C LYS A 189 -17.84 -9.20 5.82
N HIS A 190 -17.35 -10.05 6.72
CA HIS A 190 -15.98 -10.55 6.68
C HIS A 190 -15.89 -11.76 5.74
N ILE A 191 -14.97 -11.70 4.78
CA ILE A 191 -14.68 -12.79 3.83
C ILE A 191 -13.20 -13.15 3.98
N PRO A 192 -12.86 -14.27 4.64
CA PRO A 192 -11.47 -14.64 4.91
C PRO A 192 -10.63 -14.75 3.64
N PHE A 193 -9.35 -14.38 3.72
CA PHE A 193 -8.41 -14.65 2.64
C PHE A 193 -8.16 -16.15 2.58
N LYS A 194 -8.47 -16.73 1.42
CA LYS A 194 -8.30 -18.16 1.16
C LYS A 194 -7.67 -18.34 -0.21
N ILE A 195 -6.61 -19.15 -0.26
CA ILE A 195 -5.96 -19.53 -1.51
C ILE A 195 -6.89 -20.48 -2.26
N VAL A 196 -7.18 -20.14 -3.50
CA VAL A 196 -8.07 -20.89 -4.40
C VAL A 196 -7.39 -21.06 -5.74
N ASP A 197 -7.92 -21.96 -6.58
CA ASP A 197 -7.49 -22.09 -7.97
C ASP A 197 -7.61 -20.74 -8.70
N VAL A 198 -6.70 -20.47 -9.64
CA VAL A 198 -6.64 -19.18 -10.36
C VAL A 198 -7.97 -18.84 -11.03
N ASP A 199 -8.61 -19.81 -11.70
CA ASP A 199 -9.92 -19.68 -12.35
C ASP A 199 -11.06 -19.33 -11.39
N LYS A 200 -10.89 -19.65 -10.11
CA LYS A 200 -11.86 -19.36 -9.04
C LYS A 200 -11.54 -18.09 -8.27
N SER A 201 -10.38 -17.46 -8.51
CA SER A 201 -10.03 -16.18 -7.89
C SER A 201 -11.00 -15.07 -8.28
N VAL A 202 -11.13 -14.05 -7.42
CA VAL A 202 -11.97 -12.87 -7.72
C VAL A 202 -11.45 -12.14 -8.94
N ALA A 203 -10.13 -12.02 -9.04
CA ALA A 203 -9.45 -11.34 -10.15
C ALA A 203 -9.66 -12.05 -11.50
N ALA A 204 -9.61 -13.37 -11.56
CA ALA A 204 -9.88 -14.10 -12.81
C ALA A 204 -11.32 -13.93 -13.30
N ARG A 205 -12.30 -13.91 -12.39
CA ARG A 205 -13.71 -13.69 -12.76
C ARG A 205 -13.95 -12.30 -13.35
N GLU A 206 -13.19 -11.32 -12.89
CA GLU A 206 -13.23 -9.94 -13.37
C GLU A 206 -12.24 -9.69 -14.54
N SER A 207 -11.67 -10.75 -15.13
CA SER A 207 -10.70 -10.68 -16.24
C SER A 207 -9.47 -9.80 -15.94
N PHE A 208 -9.04 -9.75 -14.67
CA PHE A 208 -7.92 -8.94 -14.23
C PHE A 208 -6.71 -9.81 -13.89
N THR A 209 -5.90 -10.12 -14.91
CA THR A 209 -4.84 -11.13 -14.79
C THR A 209 -3.50 -10.58 -14.30
N ASP A 210 -3.23 -9.29 -14.51
CA ASP A 210 -1.88 -8.73 -14.37
C ASP A 210 -1.39 -8.68 -12.92
N GLN A 211 -2.31 -8.72 -11.96
CA GLN A 211 -2.00 -8.68 -10.53
C GLN A 211 -2.36 -9.97 -9.79
N ILE A 212 -2.77 -11.03 -10.48
CA ILE A 212 -3.04 -12.32 -9.83
C ILE A 212 -1.77 -12.81 -9.15
N GLY A 213 -1.89 -13.28 -7.91
CA GLY A 213 -0.76 -13.77 -7.15
C GLY A 213 -0.05 -12.67 -6.35
N LEU A 214 -0.60 -11.47 -6.22
CA LEU A 214 0.07 -10.34 -5.57
C LEU A 214 -0.69 -9.82 -4.35
N ILE A 215 0.04 -9.68 -3.24
CA ILE A 215 -0.35 -8.89 -2.07
C ILE A 215 0.43 -7.58 -2.15
N SER A 216 -0.28 -6.46 -2.25
CA SER A 216 0.33 -5.13 -2.42
C SER A 216 0.01 -4.24 -1.24
N PHE A 217 1.05 -3.57 -0.74
CA PHE A 217 0.95 -2.64 0.38
C PHE A 217 1.43 -1.27 -0.06
N ALA A 218 0.70 -0.23 0.34
CA ALA A 218 1.18 1.15 0.27
C ALA A 218 0.93 1.85 1.60
N PHE A 219 1.94 2.50 2.15
CA PHE A 219 1.87 3.25 3.41
C PHE A 219 1.93 4.74 3.12
N PHE A 220 1.13 5.53 3.83
CA PHE A 220 0.98 6.97 3.63
C PHE A 220 1.07 7.70 4.96
N GLU A 221 1.71 8.87 4.94
CA GLU A 221 1.63 9.79 6.07
C GLU A 221 0.23 10.34 6.24
N ASN A 222 -0.09 10.74 7.48
CA ASN A 222 -1.22 11.62 7.72
C ASN A 222 -0.78 13.07 7.44
N ALA A 223 -1.35 13.73 6.43
CA ALA A 223 -0.98 15.09 6.04
C ALA A 223 -1.34 16.20 7.05
N GLY A 224 -1.84 15.83 8.25
CA GLY A 224 -2.36 16.78 9.24
C GLY A 224 -3.76 17.32 8.89
N ARG A 225 -4.30 18.21 9.73
CA ARG A 225 -5.69 18.68 9.65
C ARG A 225 -5.93 19.60 8.44
N GLY A 226 -6.43 19.04 7.35
CA GLY A 226 -7.38 19.74 6.50
C GLY A 226 -8.71 19.83 7.25
N VAL A 227 -9.28 21.05 7.33
CA VAL A 227 -10.60 21.26 7.91
C VAL A 227 -11.63 20.63 6.98
N ALA A 228 -12.31 19.59 7.44
CA ALA A 228 -13.45 18.98 6.75
C ALA A 228 -14.67 19.01 7.68
N PHE A 229 -15.86 19.19 7.11
CA PHE A 229 -17.11 19.01 7.83
C PHE A 229 -17.28 17.53 8.19
N GLY A 230 -17.55 17.24 9.46
CA GLY A 230 -17.92 15.90 9.94
C GLY A 230 -19.25 15.97 10.67
N GLU A 231 -20.15 15.03 10.38
CA GLU A 231 -21.26 14.71 11.27
C GLU A 231 -20.72 13.93 12.48
N ASP A 232 -21.11 14.34 13.69
CA ASP A 232 -20.80 13.66 14.94
C ASP A 232 -21.44 12.26 14.96
N GLY A 233 -20.70 11.28 14.48
CA GLY A 233 -21.06 9.86 14.55
C GLY A 233 -20.76 9.29 15.93
N GLN A 234 -21.82 9.06 16.70
CA GLN A 234 -21.80 8.50 18.05
C GLN A 234 -20.94 7.23 18.19
N ASN A 235 -20.29 7.13 19.36
CA ASN A 235 -19.53 5.97 19.83
C ASN A 235 -20.29 4.65 19.67
N ILE A 236 -19.66 3.67 19.01
CA ILE A 236 -20.06 2.27 19.12
C ILE A 236 -18.81 1.40 19.34
N THR A 237 -18.83 0.65 20.43
CA THR A 237 -17.82 -0.34 20.83
C THR A 237 -18.18 -1.74 20.29
N GLU A 238 -17.13 -2.56 20.24
CA GLU A 238 -17.03 -3.99 19.86
C GLU A 238 -17.02 -4.35 18.36
N GLU A 239 -15.91 -5.00 17.97
CA GLU A 239 -15.55 -5.64 16.68
C GLU A 239 -15.90 -4.94 15.35
N LYS A 240 -16.23 -3.65 15.38
CA LYS A 240 -16.54 -2.87 14.18
C LYS A 240 -15.34 -2.10 13.71
N LEU A 241 -15.04 -2.20 12.41
CA LEU A 241 -14.25 -1.19 11.72
C LEU A 241 -14.87 0.18 12.01
N LYS A 242 -14.09 1.07 12.62
CA LYS A 242 -14.52 2.43 12.93
C LYS A 242 -14.08 3.34 11.80
N PRO A 243 -14.97 4.21 11.28
CA PRO A 243 -14.53 5.28 10.40
C PRO A 243 -13.57 6.19 11.19
N VAL A 244 -12.42 6.48 10.61
CA VAL A 244 -11.42 7.37 11.18
C VAL A 244 -11.08 8.42 10.12
N SER A 245 -11.10 9.69 10.52
CA SER A 245 -10.62 10.77 9.65
C SER A 245 -9.13 10.60 9.40
N PHE A 246 -8.74 10.52 8.13
CA PHE A 246 -7.36 10.41 7.71
C PHE A 246 -7.19 11.18 6.40
N LEU A 247 -6.24 12.11 6.37
CA LEU A 247 -5.89 12.84 5.16
C LEU A 247 -4.61 12.25 4.61
N ARG A 248 -4.74 11.63 3.43
CA ARG A 248 -3.61 10.98 2.76
C ARG A 248 -2.55 12.02 2.41
N GLY A 249 -1.39 11.92 3.05
CA GLY A 249 -0.17 12.63 2.72
C GLY A 249 0.71 11.85 1.75
N ARG A 250 2.03 12.10 1.85
CA ARG A 250 3.01 11.45 0.98
C ARG A 250 3.04 9.93 1.17
N CYS A 251 3.43 9.22 0.11
CA CYS A 251 3.70 7.80 0.19
C CYS A 251 5.01 7.57 0.95
N LEU A 252 4.97 6.70 1.96
CA LEU A 252 6.10 6.30 2.78
C LEU A 252 6.81 5.07 2.19
N ALA A 253 6.04 4.12 1.68
CA ALA A 253 6.57 2.88 1.15
C ALA A 253 5.51 2.17 0.30
N VAL A 254 5.98 1.45 -0.72
CA VAL A 254 5.18 0.47 -1.45
C VAL A 254 5.96 -0.83 -1.52
N PHE A 255 5.29 -1.96 -1.33
CA PHE A 255 5.91 -3.25 -1.64
C PHE A 255 4.88 -4.30 -2.02
N HIS A 256 5.38 -5.33 -2.69
CA HIS A 256 4.59 -6.44 -3.19
C HIS A 256 5.15 -7.77 -2.69
N ILE A 257 4.26 -8.66 -2.29
CA ILE A 257 4.58 -10.05 -1.96
C ILE A 257 3.84 -10.91 -2.98
N ARG A 258 4.60 -11.69 -3.75
CA ARG A 258 4.04 -12.65 -4.69
C ARG A 258 3.77 -13.96 -3.97
N TYR A 259 2.52 -14.38 -3.88
CA TYR A 259 2.22 -15.72 -3.39
C TYR A 259 2.29 -16.72 -4.55
N VAL A 260 2.95 -17.85 -4.30
CA VAL A 260 3.19 -18.92 -5.27
C VAL A 260 2.81 -20.25 -4.66
N GLU A 261 2.43 -21.20 -5.52
CA GLU A 261 2.17 -22.57 -5.06
C GLU A 261 3.47 -23.19 -4.53
N ALA A 262 3.39 -23.78 -3.33
CA ALA A 262 4.51 -24.52 -2.75
C ALA A 262 4.84 -25.72 -3.64
N GLU A 263 6.14 -25.93 -3.91
CA GLU A 263 6.65 -27.10 -4.64
C GLU A 263 6.42 -28.41 -3.87
#